data_AF-A0A3N5R2K8-F1
#
_entry.id   AF-A0A3N5R2K8-F1
#
_cell.length_a   1.000
_cell.length_b   1.000
_cell.length_c   1.000
_cell.angle_alpha   90.00
_cell.angle_beta   90.00
_cell.angle_gamma   90.00
#
_symmetry.space_group_name_H-M   'P 1'
#
loop_
_entity.id
_entity.type
_entity.pdbx_description
1 polymer ?
#
loop_
_entity_poly.entity_id
_entity_poly.type
_entity_poly.pdbx_seq_one_letter_code
_entity_poly.pdbx_strand_id
1 'polypeptide(L)'
;MDRIALGQEEQETMIDFIGEFSADQEFRKLLGRRDDEVNLTIAALELARDANSRLDFTPTLQWIAARGAEISGLVALASGDQAILRVLADCLCARHGITGNSMAYDSADGSYLNRVIETRNGIPISLSVLYLAVAECAGIALRGVCAPGHFLVRYETLHKPLFIDAFHKGRVLTFAECLERVQSEHQMTKAQARRALEPAGPRAIITRMLNNLKAIHAHNENWTQCFKTQNRLLALQPAAYSERRDWALIALKAGKPGPALTML
;
A
#
# COMPACT_ATOMS: atom_id res chain seq x y z
N MET A 1 -26.44 -16.47 -27.12
CA MET A 1 -26.90 -16.74 -25.74
C MET A 1 -25.75 -16.59 -24.73
N ASP A 2 -24.59 -16.04 -25.10
CA ASP A 2 -23.35 -16.13 -24.30
C ASP A 2 -23.04 -14.95 -23.36
N ARG A 3 -23.73 -13.81 -23.45
CA ARG A 3 -23.45 -12.66 -22.56
C ARG A 3 -24.09 -12.78 -21.17
N ILE A 4 -25.12 -13.60 -21.02
CA ILE A 4 -25.87 -13.75 -19.76
C ILE A 4 -25.16 -14.75 -18.84
N ALA A 5 -24.58 -15.83 -19.40
CA ALA A 5 -23.84 -16.84 -18.65
C ALA A 5 -22.53 -16.30 -18.04
N LEU A 6 -21.74 -15.54 -18.81
CA LEU A 6 -20.52 -14.86 -18.33
C LEU A 6 -20.83 -13.89 -17.18
N GLY A 7 -21.97 -13.18 -17.23
CA GLY A 7 -22.38 -12.26 -16.16
C GLY A 7 -22.85 -12.96 -14.88
N GLN A 8 -23.40 -14.17 -14.98
CA GLN A 8 -23.83 -14.96 -13.82
C GLN A 8 -22.65 -15.65 -13.12
N GLU A 9 -21.68 -16.20 -13.86
CA GLU A 9 -20.44 -16.75 -13.28
C GLU A 9 -19.57 -15.66 -12.64
N GLU A 10 -19.46 -14.47 -13.27
CA GLU A 10 -18.80 -13.32 -12.65
C GLU A 10 -19.51 -12.89 -11.35
N GLN A 11 -20.84 -12.94 -11.30
CA GLN A 11 -21.63 -12.64 -10.10
C GLN A 11 -21.49 -13.71 -9.00
N GLU A 12 -21.53 -15.00 -9.33
CA GLU A 12 -21.35 -16.08 -8.35
C GLU A 12 -19.93 -16.09 -7.76
N THR A 13 -18.91 -15.91 -8.61
CA THR A 13 -17.52 -15.80 -8.15
C THR A 13 -17.33 -14.56 -7.25
N MET A 14 -17.99 -13.44 -7.58
CA MET A 14 -17.94 -12.22 -6.78
C MET A 14 -18.71 -12.34 -5.44
N ILE A 15 -19.78 -13.14 -5.39
CA ILE A 15 -20.56 -13.42 -4.17
C ILE A 15 -19.74 -14.28 -3.18
N ASP A 16 -18.92 -15.22 -3.66
CA ASP A 16 -18.09 -16.09 -2.82
C ASP A 16 -16.97 -15.29 -2.10
N PHE A 17 -16.35 -14.31 -2.79
CA PHE A 17 -15.32 -13.46 -2.19
C PHE A 17 -15.84 -12.50 -1.11
N ILE A 18 -17.12 -12.09 -1.14
CA ILE A 18 -17.68 -11.17 -0.13
C ILE A 18 -17.76 -11.83 1.25
N GLY A 19 -17.96 -13.16 1.31
CA GLY A 19 -17.91 -13.94 2.55
C GLY A 19 -16.49 -14.10 3.08
N GLU A 20 -15.51 -14.30 2.19
CA GLU A 20 -14.11 -14.57 2.52
C GLU A 20 -13.44 -13.41 3.30
N PHE A 21 -13.80 -12.15 2.97
CA PHE A 21 -13.25 -10.95 3.62
C PHE A 21 -14.18 -10.33 4.66
N SER A 22 -15.08 -11.11 5.26
CA SER A 22 -16.07 -10.61 6.23
C SER A 22 -15.45 -9.89 7.44
N ALA A 23 -14.23 -10.26 7.84
CA ALA A 23 -13.49 -9.62 8.93
C ALA A 23 -12.80 -8.30 8.54
N ASP A 24 -12.65 -8.03 7.24
CA ASP A 24 -11.83 -6.93 6.70
C ASP A 24 -12.73 -5.85 6.08
N GLN A 25 -13.23 -4.98 6.95
CA GLN A 25 -14.28 -4.01 6.61
C GLN A 25 -13.78 -2.95 5.62
N GLU A 26 -12.56 -2.47 5.77
CA GLU A 26 -12.01 -1.43 4.89
C GLU A 26 -11.66 -2.01 3.52
N PHE A 27 -11.14 -3.23 3.48
CA PHE A 27 -10.94 -3.96 2.24
C PHE A 27 -12.26 -4.16 1.49
N ARG A 28 -13.36 -4.49 2.19
CA ARG A 28 -14.68 -4.60 1.56
C ARG A 28 -15.19 -3.27 0.98
N LYS A 29 -14.87 -2.12 1.58
CA LYS A 29 -15.20 -0.81 0.98
C LYS A 29 -14.49 -0.61 -0.37
N LEU A 30 -13.25 -1.08 -0.51
CA LEU A 30 -12.50 -1.06 -1.78
C LEU A 30 -13.15 -1.93 -2.87
N LEU A 31 -13.80 -3.04 -2.50
CA LEU A 31 -14.57 -3.87 -3.44
C LEU A 31 -15.80 -3.11 -3.95
N GLY A 32 -16.47 -2.38 -3.05
CA GLY A 32 -17.60 -1.50 -3.39
C GLY A 32 -17.24 -0.19 -4.07
N ARG A 33 -15.96 0.05 -4.41
CA ARG A 33 -15.45 1.30 -5.00
C ARG A 33 -15.76 2.57 -4.19
N ARG A 34 -15.85 2.44 -2.86
CA ARG A 34 -16.03 3.56 -1.92
C ARG A 34 -14.68 4.04 -1.41
N ASP A 35 -13.79 4.35 -2.35
CA ASP A 35 -12.39 4.67 -2.10
C ASP A 35 -12.22 5.90 -1.18
N ASP A 36 -13.17 6.82 -1.20
CA ASP A 36 -13.24 8.04 -0.39
C ASP A 36 -13.65 7.78 1.08
N GLU A 37 -14.28 6.64 1.37
CA GLU A 37 -14.68 6.21 2.72
C GLU A 37 -13.67 5.27 3.40
N VAL A 38 -12.58 4.94 2.71
CA VAL A 38 -11.61 3.93 3.15
C VAL A 38 -10.59 4.54 4.11
N ASN A 39 -10.49 3.96 5.30
CA ASN A 39 -9.34 4.16 6.16
C ASN A 39 -8.16 3.33 5.63
N LEU A 40 -7.24 3.99 4.92
CA LEU A 40 -6.08 3.35 4.30
C LEU A 40 -5.20 2.60 5.31
N THR A 41 -5.01 3.16 6.51
CA THR A 41 -4.19 2.55 7.57
C THR A 41 -4.77 1.21 8.01
N ILE A 42 -6.08 1.16 8.24
CA ILE A 42 -6.77 -0.07 8.62
C ILE A 42 -6.80 -1.07 7.45
N ALA A 43 -7.08 -0.61 6.22
CA ALA A 43 -7.03 -1.48 5.03
C ALA A 43 -5.65 -2.13 4.84
N ALA A 44 -4.57 -1.39 5.12
CA ALA A 44 -3.22 -1.91 5.07
C ALA A 44 -2.91 -2.92 6.19
N LEU A 45 -3.47 -2.73 7.40
CA LEU A 45 -3.37 -3.68 8.51
C LEU A 45 -4.17 -4.96 8.26
N GLU A 46 -5.32 -4.86 7.60
CA GLU A 46 -6.13 -6.02 7.19
C GLU A 46 -5.35 -6.97 6.28
N LEU A 47 -4.43 -6.48 5.43
CA LEU A 47 -3.57 -7.34 4.62
C LEU A 47 -2.69 -8.28 5.46
N ALA A 48 -2.26 -7.84 6.66
CA ALA A 48 -1.44 -8.65 7.54
C ALA A 48 -2.22 -9.83 8.16
N ARG A 49 -3.56 -9.84 8.08
CA ARG A 49 -4.38 -10.97 8.54
C ARG A 49 -4.24 -12.22 7.68
N ASP A 50 -3.72 -12.09 6.47
CA ASP A 50 -3.38 -13.26 5.63
C ASP A 50 -2.28 -14.09 6.32
N ALA A 51 -1.32 -13.42 6.97
CA ALA A 51 -0.26 -14.03 7.76
C ALA A 51 -0.70 -14.35 9.20
N ASN A 52 -1.46 -13.47 9.85
CA ASN A 52 -1.96 -13.65 11.21
C ASN A 52 -3.44 -13.26 11.33
N SER A 53 -4.34 -14.24 11.18
CA SER A 53 -5.80 -14.00 11.16
C SER A 53 -6.38 -13.40 12.43
N ARG A 54 -5.64 -13.45 13.55
CA ARG A 54 -6.05 -12.89 14.86
C ARG A 54 -5.31 -11.61 15.22
N LEU A 55 -4.67 -10.96 14.25
CA LEU A 55 -3.90 -9.75 14.49
C LEU A 55 -4.79 -8.67 15.14
N ASP A 56 -4.40 -8.26 16.34
CA ASP A 56 -4.94 -7.09 17.02
C ASP A 56 -4.26 -5.83 16.48
N PHE A 57 -5.06 -4.89 15.97
CA PHE A 57 -4.57 -3.64 15.41
C PHE A 57 -4.27 -2.59 16.48
N THR A 58 -4.79 -2.78 17.69
CA THR A 58 -4.74 -1.78 18.78
C THR A 58 -3.31 -1.30 19.06
N PRO A 59 -2.29 -2.16 19.22
CA PRO A 59 -0.94 -1.71 19.51
C PRO A 59 -0.35 -0.85 18.38
N THR A 60 -0.60 -1.24 17.12
CA THR A 60 -0.13 -0.48 15.96
C THR A 60 -0.80 0.90 15.88
N LEU A 61 -2.12 0.96 16.06
CA LEU A 61 -2.87 2.22 16.01
C LEU A 61 -2.50 3.16 17.16
N GLN A 62 -2.30 2.63 18.37
CA GLN A 62 -1.83 3.40 19.51
C GLN A 62 -0.42 3.96 19.27
N TRP A 63 0.47 3.17 18.68
CA TRP A 63 1.81 3.64 18.32
C TRP A 63 1.74 4.80 17.33
N ILE A 64 0.93 4.68 16.26
CA ILE A 64 0.73 5.73 15.25
C ILE A 64 0.21 7.02 15.91
N ALA A 65 -0.87 6.92 16.70
CA ALA A 65 -1.47 8.06 17.37
C ALA A 65 -0.48 8.75 18.33
N ALA A 66 0.32 7.97 19.07
CA ALA A 66 1.34 8.51 19.96
C ALA A 66 2.46 9.26 19.21
N ARG A 67 2.82 8.86 17.99
CA ARG A 67 3.78 9.60 17.15
C ARG A 67 3.17 10.87 16.56
N GLY A 68 1.90 10.83 16.17
CA GLY A 68 1.18 12.03 15.76
C GLY A 68 1.17 13.08 16.87
N ALA A 69 0.74 12.69 18.07
CA ALA A 69 0.69 13.56 19.25
C ALA A 69 2.07 14.12 19.64
N GLU A 70 3.14 13.33 19.50
CA GLU A 70 4.52 13.75 19.78
C GLU A 70 4.97 14.92 18.90
N ILE A 71 4.42 15.05 17.68
CA ILE A 71 4.83 16.08 16.72
C ILE A 71 3.81 17.19 16.51
N SER A 72 2.54 17.05 16.90
CA SER A 72 1.51 18.06 16.61
C SER A 72 1.90 19.48 17.06
N GLY A 73 2.50 19.63 18.25
CA GLY A 73 2.99 20.93 18.72
C GLY A 73 4.17 21.48 17.93
N LEU A 74 5.10 20.62 17.51
CA LEU A 74 6.26 21.01 16.70
C LEU A 74 5.84 21.41 15.28
N VAL A 75 4.85 20.70 14.71
CA VAL A 75 4.25 21.01 13.40
C VAL A 75 3.58 22.38 13.44
N ALA A 76 2.82 22.69 14.49
CA ALA A 76 2.16 23.99 14.64
C ALA A 76 3.16 25.17 14.75
N LEU A 77 4.37 24.93 15.26
CA LEU A 77 5.42 25.94 15.41
C LEU A 77 6.40 25.97 14.22
N ALA A 78 6.30 25.03 13.29
CA ALA A 78 7.24 24.91 12.19
C ALA A 78 7.13 26.09 11.21
N SER A 79 8.27 26.68 10.87
CA SER A 79 8.33 27.82 9.94
C SER A 79 8.37 27.32 8.49
N GLY A 80 7.20 27.01 7.93
CA GLY A 80 6.99 26.69 6.52
C GLY A 80 6.97 25.19 6.17
N ASP A 81 6.57 24.91 4.93
CA ASP A 81 6.23 23.56 4.46
C ASP A 81 7.37 22.54 4.61
N GLN A 82 8.59 22.91 4.24
CA GLN A 82 9.73 21.98 4.39
C GLN A 82 10.03 21.67 5.86
N ALA A 83 9.82 22.62 6.77
CA ALA A 83 10.06 22.40 8.19
C ALA A 83 9.03 21.41 8.76
N ILE A 84 7.76 21.51 8.37
CA ILE A 84 6.69 20.55 8.73
C ILE A 84 7.09 19.13 8.30
N LEU A 85 7.50 18.96 7.04
CA LEU A 85 7.87 17.64 6.52
C LEU A 85 9.12 17.06 7.20
N ARG A 86 10.10 17.91 7.55
CA ARG A 86 11.28 17.49 8.31
C ARG A 86 10.92 17.04 9.72
N VAL A 87 10.02 17.73 10.42
CA VAL A 87 9.55 17.31 11.76
C VAL A 87 8.97 15.89 11.72
N LEU A 88 8.16 15.58 10.71
CA LEU A 88 7.60 14.24 10.50
C LEU A 88 8.70 13.20 10.19
N ALA A 89 9.60 13.52 9.25
CA ALA A 89 10.72 12.65 8.88
C ALA A 89 11.65 12.36 10.06
N ASP A 90 12.02 13.38 10.83
CA ASP A 90 12.87 13.26 12.02
C ASP A 90 12.19 12.45 13.13
N CYS A 91 10.87 12.55 13.26
CA CYS A 91 10.10 11.67 14.15
C CYS A 91 10.29 10.21 13.77
N LEU A 92 9.90 9.85 12.55
CA LEU A 92 9.85 8.45 12.16
C LEU A 92 11.26 7.87 11.97
N CYS A 93 12.13 8.56 11.23
CA CYS A 93 13.46 8.06 10.93
C CYS A 93 14.46 8.29 12.07
N ALA A 94 14.67 9.55 12.49
CA ALA A 94 15.79 9.86 13.40
C ALA A 94 15.51 9.40 14.84
N ARG A 95 14.29 9.64 15.35
CA ARG A 95 13.92 9.27 16.73
C ARG A 95 13.48 7.81 16.86
N HIS A 96 12.65 7.32 15.94
CA HIS A 96 12.06 5.97 16.03
C HIS A 96 12.72 4.93 15.14
N GLY A 97 13.73 5.31 14.35
CA GLY A 97 14.55 4.39 13.56
C GLY A 97 13.84 3.78 12.36
N ILE A 98 12.64 4.26 12.01
CA ILE A 98 11.85 3.75 10.89
C ILE A 98 12.53 4.15 9.57
N THR A 99 13.08 3.17 8.85
CA THR A 99 13.83 3.41 7.61
C THR A 99 13.64 2.27 6.61
N GLY A 100 14.03 2.49 5.36
CA GLY A 100 14.18 1.43 4.37
C GLY A 100 15.61 0.91 4.28
N ASN A 101 15.76 -0.37 3.94
CA ASN A 101 17.00 -0.97 3.44
C ASN A 101 16.69 -2.18 2.54
N SER A 102 17.72 -2.78 1.93
CA SER A 102 17.55 -3.92 1.02
C SER A 102 16.96 -5.16 1.68
N MET A 103 17.23 -5.40 2.97
CA MET A 103 16.70 -6.57 3.69
C MET A 103 15.18 -6.51 3.87
N ALA A 104 14.57 -5.32 3.73
CA ALA A 104 13.11 -5.18 3.78
C ALA A 104 12.39 -5.94 2.66
N TYR A 105 13.10 -6.31 1.58
CA TYR A 105 12.55 -7.06 0.46
C TYR A 105 12.68 -8.58 0.61
N ASP A 106 13.47 -9.06 1.58
CA ASP A 106 13.74 -10.49 1.76
C ASP A 106 12.54 -11.26 2.33
N SER A 107 11.64 -10.55 3.02
CA SER A 107 10.46 -11.13 3.65
C SER A 107 9.24 -10.24 3.56
N ALA A 108 8.05 -10.84 3.69
CA ALA A 108 6.78 -10.12 3.66
C ALA A 108 6.62 -9.15 4.85
N ASP A 109 7.41 -9.32 5.92
CA ASP A 109 7.39 -8.44 7.10
C ASP A 109 7.65 -6.98 6.73
N GLY A 110 8.52 -6.72 5.75
CA GLY A 110 8.78 -5.36 5.28
C GLY A 110 7.56 -4.68 4.64
N SER A 111 6.50 -5.43 4.32
CA SER A 111 5.26 -4.92 3.70
C SER A 111 4.10 -4.73 4.69
N TYR A 112 4.14 -5.36 5.88
CA TYR A 112 3.06 -5.29 6.87
C TYR A 112 3.31 -4.18 7.90
N LEU A 113 2.36 -3.25 8.09
CA LEU A 113 2.56 -2.07 8.94
C LEU A 113 2.97 -2.39 10.39
N ASN A 114 2.32 -3.39 11.00
CA ASN A 114 2.66 -3.81 12.36
C ASN A 114 4.10 -4.32 12.45
N ARG A 115 4.54 -5.11 11.46
CA ARG A 115 5.91 -5.64 11.38
C ARG A 115 6.93 -4.56 11.05
N VAL A 116 6.58 -3.57 10.24
CA VAL A 116 7.45 -2.41 9.96
C VAL A 116 7.71 -1.59 11.22
N ILE A 117 6.72 -1.42 12.10
CA ILE A 117 6.91 -0.74 13.39
C ILE A 117 7.81 -1.57 14.32
N GLU A 118 7.55 -2.88 14.41
CA GLU A 118 8.30 -3.78 15.29
C GLU A 118 9.77 -3.94 14.86
N THR A 119 10.02 -4.09 13.55
CA THR A 119 11.36 -4.31 12.99
C THR A 119 12.08 -3.01 12.62
N ARG A 120 11.34 -1.89 12.61
CA ARG A 120 11.79 -0.55 12.18
C ARG A 120 12.27 -0.48 10.73
N ASN A 121 11.92 -1.48 9.93
CA ASN A 121 12.36 -1.61 8.55
C ASN A 121 11.19 -1.93 7.63
N GLY A 122 11.12 -1.28 6.48
CA GLY A 122 10.05 -1.49 5.52
C GLY A 122 10.42 -1.17 4.08
N ILE A 123 9.53 -1.53 3.16
CA ILE A 123 9.65 -1.18 1.75
C ILE A 123 9.02 0.21 1.49
N PRO A 124 9.27 0.86 0.34
CA PRO A 124 8.86 2.24 0.11
C PRO A 124 7.38 2.51 0.38
N ILE A 125 6.49 1.60 -0.03
CA ILE A 125 5.04 1.78 0.12
C ILE A 125 4.57 1.62 1.58
N SER A 126 5.07 0.63 2.31
CA SER A 126 4.64 0.39 3.70
C SER A 126 5.15 1.50 4.62
N LEU A 127 6.40 1.94 4.42
CA LEU A 127 6.94 3.13 5.10
C LEU A 127 6.11 4.37 4.78
N SER A 128 5.77 4.58 3.51
CA SER A 128 4.97 5.75 3.11
C SER A 128 3.57 5.74 3.70
N VAL A 129 2.90 4.58 3.78
CA VAL A 129 1.59 4.46 4.46
C VAL A 129 1.72 4.76 5.95
N LEU A 130 2.81 4.35 6.60
CA LEU A 130 3.07 4.72 7.99
C LEU A 130 3.28 6.24 8.17
N TYR A 131 3.99 6.88 7.24
CA TYR A 131 4.11 8.35 7.22
C TYR A 131 2.76 9.04 7.05
N LEU A 132 1.91 8.55 6.13
CA LEU A 132 0.55 9.06 5.95
C LEU A 132 -0.28 8.95 7.24
N ALA A 133 -0.24 7.80 7.92
CA ALA A 133 -1.01 7.55 9.12
C ALA A 133 -0.58 8.46 10.31
N VAL A 134 0.72 8.64 10.50
CA VAL A 134 1.24 9.53 11.56
C VAL A 134 0.98 11.01 11.22
N ALA A 135 1.12 11.39 9.96
CA ALA A 135 0.80 12.72 9.48
C ALA A 135 -0.66 13.10 9.71
N GLU A 136 -1.59 12.17 9.44
CA GLU A 136 -3.02 12.36 9.71
C GLU A 136 -3.29 12.66 11.19
N CYS A 137 -2.68 11.89 12.10
CA CYS A 137 -2.77 12.13 13.54
C CYS A 137 -2.12 13.46 14.00
N ALA A 138 -1.19 13.99 13.21
CA ALA A 138 -0.54 15.28 13.43
C ALA A 138 -1.23 16.45 12.72
N GLY A 139 -2.34 16.21 12.00
CA GLY A 139 -3.06 17.23 11.24
C GLY A 139 -2.38 17.67 9.94
N ILE A 140 -1.45 16.88 9.40
CA ILE A 140 -0.76 17.14 8.14
C ILE A 140 -1.46 16.38 7.01
N ALA A 141 -2.01 17.11 6.04
CA ALA A 141 -2.66 16.52 4.87
C ALA A 141 -1.63 16.02 3.85
N LEU A 142 -1.34 14.72 3.86
CA LEU A 142 -0.45 14.05 2.91
C LEU A 142 -1.21 13.11 1.98
N ARG A 143 -0.63 12.85 0.80
CA ARG A 143 -1.18 11.91 -0.20
C ARG A 143 -0.12 10.94 -0.69
N GLY A 144 -0.46 9.67 -0.84
CA GLY A 144 0.45 8.66 -1.41
C GLY A 144 0.60 8.82 -2.93
N VAL A 145 1.77 8.50 -3.47
CA VAL A 145 2.08 8.55 -4.89
C VAL A 145 2.74 7.24 -5.34
N CYS A 146 2.06 6.50 -6.21
CA CYS A 146 2.51 5.24 -6.79
C CYS A 146 3.52 5.45 -7.93
N ALA A 147 4.64 6.14 -7.66
CA ALA A 147 5.67 6.38 -8.66
C ALA A 147 6.20 5.07 -9.28
N PRO A 148 6.62 5.05 -10.55
CA PRO A 148 7.33 3.91 -11.13
C PRO A 148 8.61 3.63 -10.32
N GLY A 149 8.90 2.36 -10.08
CA GLY A 149 10.09 1.91 -9.33
C GLY A 149 10.10 2.25 -7.83
N HIS A 150 9.26 3.17 -7.35
CA HIS A 150 9.32 3.68 -5.98
C HIS A 150 7.95 4.07 -5.39
N PHE A 151 7.89 4.53 -4.14
CA PHE A 151 6.68 5.15 -3.60
C PHE A 151 7.06 6.43 -2.85
N LEU A 152 6.28 7.48 -3.05
CA LEU A 152 6.51 8.78 -2.41
C LEU A 152 5.26 9.22 -1.63
N VAL A 153 5.49 10.08 -0.65
CA VAL A 153 4.42 10.83 0.01
C VAL A 153 4.46 12.26 -0.52
N ARG A 154 3.31 12.82 -0.86
CA ARG A 154 3.16 14.15 -1.46
C ARG A 154 2.46 15.09 -0.49
N TYR A 155 2.96 16.31 -0.41
CA TYR A 155 2.41 17.42 0.34
C TYR A 155 2.14 18.59 -0.61
N GLU A 156 0.90 19.08 -0.60
CA GLU A 156 0.52 20.23 -1.42
C GLU A 156 0.97 21.53 -0.75
N THR A 157 1.47 22.47 -1.55
CA THR A 157 1.87 23.81 -1.12
C THR A 157 1.18 24.86 -1.97
N LEU A 158 1.33 26.14 -1.62
CA LEU A 158 0.85 27.26 -2.46
C LEU A 158 1.56 27.36 -3.82
N HIS A 159 2.71 26.71 -4.00
CA HIS A 159 3.52 26.81 -5.22
C HIS A 159 3.59 25.48 -5.98
N LYS A 160 4.52 24.61 -5.56
CA LYS A 160 4.74 23.28 -6.15
C LYS A 160 4.73 22.26 -5.03
N PRO A 161 4.17 21.07 -5.28
CA PRO A 161 4.14 20.03 -4.27
C PRO A 161 5.57 19.66 -3.83
N LEU A 162 5.68 19.35 -2.56
CA LEU A 162 6.86 18.71 -1.98
C LEU A 162 6.58 17.22 -1.81
N PHE A 163 7.63 16.43 -1.74
CA PHE A 163 7.55 14.99 -1.56
C PHE A 163 8.43 14.55 -0.41
N ILE A 164 8.07 13.46 0.26
CA ILE A 164 8.91 12.74 1.20
C ILE A 164 9.21 11.36 0.59
N ASP A 165 10.49 11.03 0.56
CA ASP A 165 10.96 9.67 0.32
C ASP A 165 11.15 8.94 1.65
N ALA A 166 10.13 8.19 2.06
CA ALA A 166 10.13 7.48 3.34
C ALA A 166 11.18 6.36 3.40
N PHE A 167 11.53 5.77 2.25
CA PHE A 167 12.55 4.72 2.17
C PHE A 167 13.95 5.28 2.41
N HIS A 168 14.24 6.44 1.81
CA HIS A 168 15.52 7.14 1.96
C HIS A 168 15.49 8.13 3.13
N LYS A 169 15.20 7.62 4.33
CA LYS A 169 15.28 8.36 5.61
C LYS A 169 14.43 9.63 5.67
N GLY A 170 13.28 9.62 4.99
CA GLY A 170 12.36 10.76 4.98
C GLY A 170 12.90 11.98 4.23
N ARG A 171 13.81 11.81 3.25
CA ARG A 171 14.34 12.91 2.45
C ARG A 171 13.20 13.71 1.81
N VAL A 172 13.19 15.01 2.05
CA VAL A 172 12.26 15.94 1.40
C VAL A 172 12.78 16.26 0.00
N LEU A 173 11.92 16.11 -1.00
CA LEU A 173 12.22 16.29 -2.41
C LEU A 173 11.29 17.34 -3.00
N THR A 174 11.83 18.13 -3.94
CA THR A 174 11.04 19.03 -4.76
C THR A 174 10.35 18.28 -5.90
N PHE A 175 9.30 18.89 -6.46
CA PHE A 175 8.66 18.39 -7.68
C PHE A 175 9.65 18.22 -8.85
N ALA A 176 10.62 19.13 -8.99
CA ALA A 176 11.61 19.06 -10.06
C ALA A 176 12.53 17.83 -9.93
N GLU A 177 13.05 17.57 -8.73
CA GLU A 177 13.86 16.38 -8.45
C GLU A 177 13.08 15.09 -8.71
N CYS A 178 11.81 15.01 -8.28
CA CYS A 178 10.97 13.84 -8.51
C CYS A 178 10.69 13.63 -10.00
N LEU A 179 10.41 14.72 -10.72
CA LEU A 179 10.12 14.68 -12.15
C LEU A 179 11.34 14.21 -12.95
N GLU A 180 12.51 14.78 -12.68
CA GLU A 180 13.77 14.40 -13.32
C GLU A 180 14.08 12.92 -13.08
N ARG A 181 13.96 12.45 -11.84
CA ARG A 181 14.21 11.06 -11.46
C ARG A 181 13.29 10.09 -12.20
N VAL A 182 11.98 10.35 -12.22
CA VAL A 182 11.02 9.48 -12.92
C VAL A 182 11.27 9.48 -14.43
N GLN A 183 11.63 10.63 -15.02
CA GLN A 183 11.94 10.71 -16.43
C GLN A 183 13.20 9.91 -16.81
N SER A 184 14.28 10.03 -16.04
CA SER A 184 15.56 9.39 -16.34
C SER A 184 15.54 7.87 -16.08
N GLU A 185 14.97 7.43 -14.96
CA GLU A 185 14.94 6.02 -14.55
C GLU A 185 14.02 5.17 -15.44
N HIS A 186 12.94 5.77 -15.97
CA HIS A 186 11.90 5.04 -16.71
C HIS A 186 11.70 5.51 -18.16
N GLN A 187 12.59 6.35 -18.67
CA GLN A 187 12.57 6.85 -20.06
C GLN A 187 11.21 7.45 -20.45
N MET A 188 10.58 8.14 -19.50
CA MET A 188 9.26 8.73 -19.67
C MET A 188 9.33 10.16 -20.25
N THR A 189 8.35 10.50 -21.08
CA THR A 189 8.12 11.91 -21.43
C THR A 189 7.76 12.73 -20.19
N LYS A 190 8.00 14.04 -20.24
CA LYS A 190 7.65 14.97 -19.14
C LYS A 190 6.16 14.88 -18.73
N ALA A 191 5.26 14.66 -19.70
CA ALA A 191 3.82 14.53 -19.43
C ALA A 191 3.49 13.23 -18.69
N GLN A 192 4.11 12.10 -19.08
CA GLN A 192 3.95 10.82 -18.41
C GLN A 192 4.51 10.87 -16.99
N ALA A 193 5.73 11.39 -16.81
CA ALA A 193 6.35 11.52 -15.50
C ALA A 193 5.55 12.43 -14.56
N ARG A 194 4.98 13.53 -15.05
CA ARG A 194 4.08 14.38 -14.26
C ARG A 194 2.84 13.60 -13.81
N ARG A 195 2.18 12.86 -14.70
CA ARG A 195 1.00 12.04 -14.36
C ARG A 195 1.34 10.96 -13.31
N ALA A 196 2.54 10.41 -13.40
CA ALA A 196 3.03 9.40 -12.46
C ALA A 196 3.31 9.96 -11.04
N LEU A 197 3.36 11.29 -10.88
CA LEU A 197 3.53 11.99 -9.61
C LEU A 197 2.23 12.54 -9.01
N GLU A 198 1.09 12.21 -9.61
CA GLU A 198 -0.22 12.57 -9.07
C GLU A 198 -0.62 11.66 -7.89
N PRO A 199 -1.45 12.16 -6.95
CA PRO A 199 -1.97 11.38 -5.84
C PRO A 199 -2.65 10.08 -6.28
N ALA A 200 -2.33 8.99 -5.57
CA ALA A 200 -3.00 7.70 -5.69
C ALA A 200 -4.15 7.58 -4.66
N GLY A 201 -5.27 6.98 -5.08
CA GLY A 201 -6.36 6.62 -4.17
C GLY A 201 -6.06 5.34 -3.37
N PRO A 202 -6.80 5.07 -2.27
CA PRO A 202 -6.56 3.91 -1.42
C PRO A 202 -6.53 2.58 -2.17
N ARG A 203 -7.41 2.38 -3.14
CA ARG A 203 -7.45 1.14 -3.93
C ARG A 203 -6.20 0.93 -4.77
N ALA A 204 -5.64 1.98 -5.36
CA ALA A 204 -4.40 1.89 -6.11
C ALA A 204 -3.20 1.57 -5.19
N ILE A 205 -3.18 2.17 -4.00
CA ILE A 205 -2.15 1.91 -2.98
C ILE A 205 -2.23 0.46 -2.50
N ILE A 206 -3.41 -0.01 -2.08
CA ILE A 206 -3.61 -1.38 -1.60
C ILE A 206 -3.32 -2.41 -2.70
N THR A 207 -3.75 -2.16 -3.94
CA THR A 207 -3.38 -3.03 -5.08
C THR A 207 -1.87 -3.15 -5.23
N ARG A 208 -1.14 -2.03 -5.09
CA ARG A 208 0.33 -2.04 -5.18
C ARG A 208 0.98 -2.77 -4.00
N MET A 209 0.45 -2.62 -2.78
CA MET A 209 0.92 -3.38 -1.62
C MET A 209 0.73 -4.89 -1.83
N LEU A 210 -0.44 -5.30 -2.34
CA LEU A 210 -0.72 -6.70 -2.69
C LEU A 210 0.20 -7.24 -3.77
N ASN A 211 0.52 -6.44 -4.80
CA ASN A 211 1.48 -6.85 -5.83
C ASN A 211 2.89 -7.06 -5.27
N ASN A 212 3.33 -6.20 -4.32
CA ASN A 212 4.61 -6.40 -3.64
C ASN A 212 4.60 -7.69 -2.81
N LEU A 213 3.52 -7.93 -2.05
CA LEU A 213 3.35 -9.17 -1.27
C LEU A 213 3.34 -10.41 -2.17
N LYS A 214 2.60 -10.39 -3.28
CA LYS A 214 2.54 -11.47 -4.27
C LYS A 214 3.93 -11.79 -4.81
N ALA A 215 4.70 -10.76 -5.18
CA ALA A 215 6.06 -10.93 -5.68
C ALA A 215 6.98 -11.58 -4.63
N ILE A 216 6.94 -11.12 -3.38
CA ILE A 216 7.74 -11.67 -2.28
C ILE A 216 7.33 -13.13 -1.97
N HIS A 217 6.03 -13.41 -1.85
CA HIS A 217 5.55 -14.78 -1.56
C HIS A 217 5.86 -15.74 -2.71
N ALA A 218 5.74 -15.30 -3.96
CA ALA A 218 6.09 -16.12 -5.12
C ALA A 218 7.61 -16.38 -5.21
N HIS A 219 8.43 -15.36 -4.95
CA HIS A 219 9.89 -15.49 -4.90
C HIS A 219 10.33 -16.49 -3.83
N ASN A 220 9.70 -16.45 -2.66
CA ASN A 220 10.00 -17.35 -1.54
C ASN A 220 9.24 -18.70 -1.63
N GLU A 221 8.57 -18.98 -2.75
CA GLU A 221 7.75 -20.18 -2.98
C GLU A 221 6.69 -20.45 -1.89
N ASN A 222 6.26 -19.42 -1.16
CA ASN A 222 5.19 -19.51 -0.18
C ASN A 222 3.83 -19.45 -0.88
N TRP A 223 3.50 -20.50 -1.62
CA TRP A 223 2.31 -20.55 -2.47
C TRP A 223 1.01 -20.44 -1.66
N THR A 224 1.00 -20.89 -0.41
CA THR A 224 -0.16 -20.71 0.49
C THR A 224 -0.46 -19.25 0.75
N GLN A 225 0.55 -18.44 1.09
CA GLN A 225 0.36 -16.99 1.31
C GLN A 225 0.17 -16.23 0.00
N CYS A 226 0.86 -16.65 -1.06
CA CYS A 226 0.68 -16.11 -2.40
C CYS A 226 -0.77 -16.28 -2.87
N PHE A 227 -1.39 -17.43 -2.62
CA PHE A 227 -2.79 -17.69 -2.97
C PHE A 227 -3.77 -16.76 -2.23
N LYS A 228 -3.58 -16.54 -0.92
CA LYS A 228 -4.40 -15.56 -0.17
C LYS A 228 -4.28 -14.14 -0.72
N THR A 229 -3.04 -13.73 -1.02
CA THR A 229 -2.78 -12.42 -1.64
C THR A 229 -3.44 -12.31 -3.02
N GLN A 230 -3.40 -13.38 -3.80
CA GLN A 230 -4.01 -13.45 -5.13
C GLN A 230 -5.55 -13.42 -5.06
N ASN A 231 -6.18 -14.01 -4.04
CA ASN A 231 -7.63 -13.88 -3.82
C ASN A 231 -8.03 -12.41 -3.65
N ARG A 232 -7.26 -11.64 -2.87
CA ARG A 232 -7.50 -10.19 -2.72
C ARG A 232 -7.32 -9.42 -4.03
N LEU A 233 -6.28 -9.72 -4.80
CA LEU A 233 -6.04 -9.09 -6.11
C LEU A 233 -7.16 -9.39 -7.10
N LEU A 234 -7.59 -10.65 -7.18
CA LEU A 234 -8.69 -11.09 -8.03
C LEU A 234 -10.02 -10.45 -7.60
N ALA A 235 -10.31 -10.39 -6.29
CA ALA A 235 -11.50 -9.73 -5.77
C ALA A 235 -11.52 -8.22 -6.09
N LEU A 236 -10.36 -7.56 -6.03
CA LEU A 236 -10.26 -6.18 -6.49
C LEU A 236 -10.48 -6.12 -8.01
N GLN A 237 -9.85 -6.97 -8.81
CA GLN A 237 -9.82 -6.85 -10.27
C GLN A 237 -10.39 -8.09 -10.98
N PRO A 238 -11.68 -8.42 -10.78
CA PRO A 238 -12.25 -9.68 -11.26
C PRO A 238 -12.25 -9.80 -12.78
N ALA A 239 -12.38 -8.66 -13.48
CA ALA A 239 -12.36 -8.60 -14.94
C ALA A 239 -10.95 -8.71 -15.55
N ALA A 240 -9.87 -8.59 -14.76
CA ALA A 240 -8.51 -8.63 -15.27
C ALA A 240 -8.08 -10.08 -15.61
N TYR A 241 -7.80 -10.31 -16.90
CA TYR A 241 -7.31 -11.62 -17.37
C TYR A 241 -6.03 -12.06 -16.66
N SER A 242 -5.10 -11.13 -16.41
CA SER A 242 -3.85 -11.41 -15.68
C SER A 242 -4.12 -11.98 -14.29
N GLU A 243 -5.10 -11.44 -13.55
CA GLU A 243 -5.40 -11.90 -12.20
C GLU A 243 -6.08 -13.27 -12.19
N ARG A 244 -6.97 -13.54 -13.16
CA ARG A 244 -7.57 -14.88 -13.31
C ARG A 244 -6.55 -15.94 -13.67
N ARG A 245 -5.69 -15.65 -14.66
CA ARG A 245 -4.60 -16.55 -15.09
C ARG A 245 -3.65 -16.84 -13.92
N ASP A 246 -3.18 -15.80 -13.25
CA ASP A 246 -2.23 -15.95 -12.15
C ASP A 246 -2.87 -16.69 -10.97
N TRP A 247 -4.16 -16.44 -10.68
CA TRP A 247 -4.90 -17.19 -9.68
C TRP A 247 -4.97 -18.68 -9.97
N ALA A 248 -5.29 -19.11 -11.19
CA ALA A 248 -5.30 -20.53 -11.54
C ALA A 248 -3.91 -21.19 -11.37
N LEU A 249 -2.84 -20.51 -11.82
CA LEU A 249 -1.48 -21.01 -11.68
C LEU A 249 -1.03 -21.10 -10.21
N ILE A 250 -1.30 -20.07 -9.43
CA ILE A 250 -0.94 -20.02 -8.00
C ILE A 250 -1.77 -21.04 -7.22
N ALA A 251 -3.05 -21.24 -7.56
CA ALA A 251 -3.91 -22.24 -6.95
C ALA A 251 -3.35 -23.65 -7.13
N LEU A 252 -2.90 -23.99 -8.33
CA LEU A 252 -2.25 -25.28 -8.61
C LEU A 252 -0.98 -25.45 -7.77
N LYS A 253 -0.11 -24.43 -7.74
CA LYS A 253 1.12 -24.45 -6.93
C LYS A 253 0.85 -24.54 -5.43
N ALA A 254 -0.27 -23.99 -4.96
CA ALA A 254 -0.71 -24.05 -3.58
C ALA A 254 -1.43 -25.37 -3.22
N GLY A 255 -1.52 -26.34 -4.14
CA GLY A 255 -2.21 -27.61 -3.90
C GLY A 255 -3.74 -27.48 -3.85
N LYS A 256 -4.29 -26.44 -4.48
CA LYS A 256 -5.74 -26.16 -4.54
C LYS A 256 -6.25 -26.24 -5.99
N PRO A 257 -6.34 -27.45 -6.60
CA PRO A 257 -6.67 -27.59 -8.02
C PRO A 257 -8.13 -27.31 -8.36
N GLY A 258 -9.07 -27.48 -7.42
CA GLY A 258 -10.50 -27.19 -7.64
C GLY A 258 -10.77 -25.79 -8.17
N PRO A 259 -10.26 -24.74 -7.48
CA PRO A 259 -10.16 -23.38 -8.01
C PRO A 259 -9.68 -23.26 -9.47
N ALA A 260 -8.58 -23.93 -9.85
CA ALA A 260 -8.02 -23.79 -11.20
C ALA A 260 -8.93 -24.35 -12.31
N LEU A 261 -9.84 -25.29 -11.98
CA LEU A 261 -10.75 -25.93 -12.94
C LEU A 261 -11.97 -25.08 -13.28
N THR A 262 -12.34 -24.10 -12.44
CA THR A 262 -13.49 -23.20 -12.69
C THR A 262 -13.13 -21.99 -13.56
N MET A 263 -11.88 -21.85 -13.98
CA MET A 263 -11.39 -20.71 -14.79
C MET A 263 -10.79 -21.12 -16.15
N LEU A 264 -10.83 -22.41 -16.49
CA LEU A 264 -10.53 -22.96 -17.82
C LEU A 264 -11.82 -23.12 -18.62
#